data_AF-A0A1E4SYS5-F1
#
_entry.id   AF-A0A1E4SYS5-F1
#
_cell.length_a   1.000
_cell.length_b   1.000
_cell.length_c   1.000
_cell.angle_alpha   90.00
_cell.angle_beta   90.00
_cell.angle_gamma   90.00
#
_symmetry.space_group_name_H-M   'P 1'
#
loop_
_entity.id
_entity.type
_entity.pdbx_description
1 polymer ?
#
loop_
_entity_poly.entity_id
_entity_poly.type
_entity_poly.pdbx_seq_one_letter_code
_entity_poly.pdbx_strand_id
1 'polypeptide(L)'
;MFITDLWESVFQPGLTPALKTATHGSFVCLIISLSTMIYISGSIHFVNLLIIALLLWATVTWFIAELNREQAKLKSNEELAKEGEKEESKKTMGNNITQTVDGDDVPKNGVKKKFMPKKEIHINPPKYDPITLQELSKYDGIQTPKIYIAIKSTVFDVTRNSASYAPDKSYHAFVGRDASRALGKSSLKPEDTDSSISWDYSVLNFKQLKVLNDWYTFFENRYDIVGVVTDLPATLPSVESLMVEKEEKEKTANDNATESTSSTNGWCTIV
;
A
#
# COMPACT_ATOMS: atom_id res chain seq x y z
N MET A 1 -21.50 -26.55 13.72
CA MET A 1 -21.68 -27.04 15.11
C MET A 1 -20.81 -26.12 15.94
N PHE A 2 -21.26 -25.49 17.03
CA PHE A 2 -20.44 -24.46 17.69
C PHE A 2 -18.99 -24.93 18.02
N ILE A 3 -18.83 -26.19 18.44
CA ILE A 3 -17.52 -26.79 18.72
C ILE A 3 -16.67 -26.98 17.45
N THR A 4 -17.28 -27.36 16.32
CA THR A 4 -16.56 -27.47 15.02
C THR A 4 -16.15 -26.09 14.53
N ASP A 5 -17.04 -25.12 14.64
CA ASP A 5 -16.82 -23.75 14.16
C ASP A 5 -15.75 -23.06 15.02
N LEU A 6 -15.68 -23.39 16.32
CA LEU A 6 -14.66 -22.94 17.27
C LEU A 6 -13.31 -23.62 17.01
N TRP A 7 -13.32 -24.93 16.74
CA TRP A 7 -12.12 -25.69 16.38
C TRP A 7 -11.49 -25.21 15.08
N GLU A 8 -12.29 -24.95 14.05
CA GLU A 8 -11.77 -24.38 12.79
C GLU A 8 -11.31 -22.93 12.97
N SER A 9 -12.00 -22.18 13.83
CA SER A 9 -11.71 -20.79 14.13
C SER A 9 -10.37 -20.53 14.82
N VAL A 10 -9.81 -21.51 15.54
CA VAL A 10 -8.52 -21.35 16.21
C VAL A 10 -7.34 -21.38 15.23
N PHE A 11 -7.52 -22.01 14.07
CA PHE A 11 -6.49 -22.12 13.02
C PHE A 11 -6.61 -21.02 11.95
N GLN A 12 -7.66 -20.21 12.00
CA GLN A 12 -7.81 -19.08 11.08
C GLN A 12 -7.02 -17.88 11.59
N PRO A 13 -6.30 -17.15 10.70
CA PRO A 13 -5.62 -15.93 11.09
C PRO A 13 -6.65 -14.83 11.39
N GLY A 14 -6.67 -14.36 12.64
CA GLY A 14 -7.50 -13.24 13.08
C GLY A 14 -8.62 -13.63 14.06
N LEU A 15 -9.37 -12.64 14.54
CA LEU A 15 -10.43 -12.86 15.52
C LEU A 15 -11.73 -13.28 14.83
N THR A 16 -12.01 -14.58 14.85
CA THR A 16 -13.24 -15.16 14.30
C THR A 16 -14.45 -14.93 15.24
N PRO A 17 -15.68 -14.87 14.70
CA PRO A 17 -16.89 -14.63 15.50
C PRO A 17 -17.19 -15.77 16.49
N ALA A 18 -16.83 -17.01 16.15
CA ALA A 18 -16.97 -18.15 17.07
C ALA A 18 -16.00 -18.01 18.26
N LEU A 19 -14.76 -17.57 18.02
CA LEU A 19 -13.77 -17.32 19.07
C LEU A 19 -14.22 -16.19 20.02
N LYS A 20 -14.74 -15.09 19.48
CA LYS A 20 -15.32 -13.99 20.29
C LYS A 20 -16.46 -14.49 21.19
N THR A 21 -17.35 -15.31 20.63
CA THR A 21 -18.50 -15.86 21.36
C THR A 21 -18.05 -16.80 22.48
N ALA A 22 -17.02 -17.62 22.22
CA ALA A 22 -16.41 -18.49 23.22
C ALA A 22 -15.80 -17.71 24.40
N THR A 23 -15.12 -16.59 24.12
CA THR A 23 -14.56 -15.71 25.15
C THR A 23 -15.66 -15.17 26.08
N HIS A 24 -16.77 -14.66 25.54
CA HIS A 24 -17.87 -14.19 26.40
C HIS A 24 -18.48 -15.33 27.22
N GLY A 25 -18.62 -16.53 26.65
CA GLY A 25 -19.14 -17.70 27.36
C GLY A 25 -18.26 -18.14 28.54
N SER A 26 -16.94 -18.16 28.36
CA SER A 26 -16.01 -18.57 29.43
C SER A 26 -15.94 -17.57 30.57
N PHE A 27 -15.94 -16.26 30.27
CA PHE A 27 -15.98 -15.21 31.29
C PHE A 27 -17.30 -15.22 32.09
N VAL A 28 -18.45 -15.41 31.42
CA VAL A 28 -19.75 -15.51 32.11
C VAL A 28 -19.80 -16.74 33.02
N CYS A 29 -19.30 -17.89 32.56
CA CYS A 29 -19.23 -19.11 33.37
C CYS A 29 -18.32 -18.92 34.61
N LEU A 30 -17.18 -18.23 34.43
CA LEU A 30 -16.27 -17.89 35.51
C LEU A 30 -16.90 -16.92 36.52
N ILE A 31 -17.62 -15.88 36.07
CA ILE A 31 -18.32 -14.91 36.93
C ILE A 31 -19.42 -15.60 37.74
N ILE A 32 -20.22 -16.47 37.13
CA ILE A 32 -21.26 -17.24 37.81
C ILE A 32 -20.65 -18.19 38.85
N SER A 33 -19.57 -18.88 38.51
CA SER A 33 -18.83 -19.77 39.41
C SER A 33 -18.28 -19.02 40.63
N LEU A 34 -17.61 -17.88 40.41
CA LEU A 34 -17.09 -17.05 41.49
C LEU A 34 -18.21 -16.45 42.35
N SER A 35 -19.30 -16.00 41.75
CA SER A 35 -20.46 -15.44 42.47
C SER A 35 -21.14 -16.49 43.36
N THR A 36 -21.28 -17.72 42.86
CA THR A 36 -21.81 -18.86 43.63
C THR A 36 -20.90 -19.19 44.82
N MET A 37 -19.58 -19.15 44.62
CA MET A 37 -18.62 -19.44 45.68
C MET A 37 -18.53 -18.30 46.72
N ILE A 38 -18.73 -17.05 46.32
CA ILE A 38 -18.87 -15.90 47.25
C ILE A 38 -20.11 -16.10 48.13
N TYR A 39 -21.23 -16.50 47.52
CA TYR A 39 -22.49 -16.73 48.25
C TYR A 39 -22.38 -17.85 49.29
N ILE A 40 -21.62 -18.91 48.99
CA ILE A 40 -21.45 -20.06 49.89
C ILE A 40 -20.37 -19.79 50.95
N SER A 41 -19.24 -19.19 50.57
CA SER A 41 -18.06 -19.07 51.43
C SER A 41 -17.96 -17.75 52.21
N GLY A 42 -18.64 -16.68 51.77
CA GLY A 42 -18.64 -15.37 52.42
C GLY A 42 -17.26 -14.67 52.48
N SER A 43 -16.26 -15.14 51.74
CA SER A 43 -14.88 -14.65 51.85
C SER A 43 -14.59 -13.44 50.96
N ILE A 44 -14.00 -12.39 51.57
CA ILE A 44 -13.54 -11.15 50.90
C ILE A 44 -12.55 -11.45 49.76
N HIS A 45 -11.78 -12.53 49.85
CA HIS A 45 -10.79 -12.89 48.82
C HIS A 45 -11.45 -13.15 47.46
N PHE A 46 -12.61 -13.80 47.45
CA PHE A 46 -13.34 -14.07 46.22
C PHE A 46 -14.01 -12.82 45.66
N VAL A 47 -14.36 -11.84 46.51
CA VAL A 47 -14.87 -10.53 46.08
C VAL A 47 -13.79 -9.77 45.31
N ASN A 48 -12.55 -9.75 45.80
CA ASN A 48 -11.42 -9.14 45.09
C ASN A 48 -11.14 -9.84 43.75
N LEU A 49 -11.22 -11.18 43.71
CA LEU A 49 -11.08 -11.95 42.47
C LEU A 49 -12.19 -11.64 41.46
N LEU A 50 -13.43 -11.45 41.92
CA LEU A 50 -14.56 -11.09 41.05
C LEU A 50 -14.37 -9.70 40.43
N ILE A 51 -13.88 -8.72 41.20
CA ILE A 51 -13.61 -7.36 40.71
C ILE A 51 -12.55 -7.38 39.60
N ILE A 52 -11.46 -8.12 39.81
CA ILE A 52 -10.37 -8.24 38.82
C ILE A 52 -10.87 -8.97 37.56
N ALA A 53 -11.71 -10.00 37.72
CA ALA A 53 -12.31 -10.71 36.59
C ALA A 53 -13.23 -9.80 35.74
N LEU A 54 -14.04 -8.94 36.37
CA LEU A 54 -14.91 -7.98 35.68
C LEU A 54 -14.09 -6.91 34.94
N LEU A 55 -13.02 -6.40 35.57
CA LEU A 55 -12.11 -5.46 34.92
C LEU A 55 -11.42 -6.09 33.70
N LEU A 56 -10.91 -7.31 33.83
CA LEU A 56 -10.30 -8.04 32.73
C LEU A 56 -11.29 -8.28 31.59
N TRP A 57 -12.54 -8.64 31.91
CA TRP A 57 -13.55 -8.88 30.89
C TRP A 57 -13.88 -7.58 30.11
N ALA A 58 -13.97 -6.45 30.80
CA ALA A 58 -14.19 -5.15 30.19
C ALA A 58 -13.02 -4.74 29.28
N THR A 59 -11.76 -4.90 29.72
CA THR A 59 -10.58 -4.53 28.93
C THR A 59 -10.42 -5.41 27.69
N VAL A 60 -10.63 -6.73 27.82
CA VAL A 60 -10.59 -7.67 26.68
C VAL A 60 -11.71 -7.38 25.69
N THR A 61 -12.93 -7.10 26.17
CA THR A 61 -14.06 -6.78 25.28
C THR A 61 -13.84 -5.48 24.54
N TRP A 62 -13.31 -4.45 25.21
CA TRP A 62 -12.91 -3.20 24.57
C TRP A 62 -11.79 -3.41 23.56
N PHE A 63 -10.74 -4.16 23.91
CA PHE A 63 -9.63 -4.47 23.02
C PHE A 63 -10.08 -5.22 21.75
N ILE A 64 -10.98 -6.19 21.90
CA ILE A 64 -11.61 -6.89 20.77
C ILE A 64 -12.39 -5.91 19.88
N ALA A 65 -13.13 -4.96 20.47
CA ALA A 65 -13.85 -3.95 19.70
C ALA A 65 -12.90 -3.00 18.96
N GLU A 66 -11.79 -2.62 19.60
CA GLU A 66 -10.77 -1.75 19.00
C GLU A 66 -10.06 -2.44 17.84
N LEU A 67 -9.64 -3.70 18.01
CA LEU A 67 -9.03 -4.48 16.92
C LEU A 67 -9.96 -4.66 15.73
N ASN A 68 -11.26 -4.90 15.98
CA ASN A 68 -12.24 -5.01 14.90
C ASN A 68 -12.40 -3.70 14.13
N ARG A 69 -12.31 -2.56 14.80
CA ARG A 69 -12.36 -1.23 14.17
C ARG A 69 -11.17 -1.01 13.25
N GLU A 70 -9.98 -1.48 13.63
CA GLU A 70 -8.79 -1.39 12.80
C GLU A 70 -8.84 -2.33 11.60
N GLN A 71 -9.24 -3.59 11.80
CA GLN A 71 -9.41 -4.56 10.71
C GLN A 71 -10.48 -4.12 9.70
N ALA A 72 -11.58 -3.48 10.15
CA ALA A 72 -12.63 -2.96 9.27
C ALA A 72 -12.12 -1.82 8.37
N LYS A 73 -11.29 -0.91 8.89
CA LYS A 73 -10.66 0.17 8.11
C LYS A 73 -9.71 -0.38 7.03
N LEU A 74 -9.02 -1.49 7.33
CA LEU A 74 -8.12 -2.15 6.36
C LEU A 74 -8.92 -2.87 5.27
N LYS A 75 -9.94 -3.66 5.66
CA LYS A 75 -10.81 -4.39 4.71
C LYS A 75 -11.60 -3.45 3.81
N SER A 76 -12.17 -2.35 4.32
CA SER A 76 -12.88 -1.39 3.46
C SER A 76 -11.96 -0.82 2.38
N ASN A 77 -10.69 -0.56 2.70
CA ASN A 77 -9.72 -0.05 1.72
C ASN A 77 -9.29 -1.11 0.71
N GLU A 78 -9.29 -2.38 1.09
CA GLU A 78 -8.96 -3.52 0.21
C GLU A 78 -10.17 -3.97 -0.63
N GLU A 79 -11.37 -3.96 -0.09
CA GLU A 79 -12.63 -4.24 -0.80
C GLU A 79 -12.93 -3.16 -1.84
N LEU A 80 -12.72 -1.89 -1.51
CA LEU A 80 -12.75 -0.80 -2.49
C LEU A 80 -11.73 -0.98 -3.62
N ALA A 81 -10.60 -1.66 -3.37
CA ALA A 81 -9.65 -2.02 -4.41
C ALA A 81 -10.15 -3.20 -5.26
N LYS A 82 -10.70 -4.26 -4.64
CA LYS A 82 -11.25 -5.44 -5.32
C LYS A 82 -12.53 -5.15 -6.12
N GLU A 83 -13.38 -4.24 -5.66
CA GLU A 83 -14.54 -3.74 -6.42
C GLU A 83 -14.12 -2.84 -7.59
N GLY A 84 -12.96 -2.19 -7.49
CA GLY A 84 -12.33 -1.53 -8.63
C GLY A 84 -11.98 -2.52 -9.74
N GLU A 85 -11.36 -3.64 -9.37
CA GLU A 85 -10.97 -4.71 -10.31
C GLU A 85 -12.16 -5.48 -10.90
N LYS A 86 -13.23 -5.70 -10.12
CA LYS A 86 -14.45 -6.38 -10.61
C LYS A 86 -15.28 -5.54 -11.58
N GLU A 87 -15.33 -4.22 -11.40
CA GLU A 87 -15.98 -3.34 -12.39
C GLU A 87 -15.16 -3.22 -13.68
N GLU A 88 -13.83 -3.31 -13.60
CA GLU A 88 -12.93 -3.31 -14.75
C GLU A 88 -13.06 -4.61 -15.60
N SER A 89 -13.27 -5.75 -14.94
CA SER A 89 -13.53 -7.03 -15.61
C SER A 89 -14.90 -7.08 -16.30
N LYS A 90 -15.94 -6.46 -15.74
CA LYS A 90 -17.27 -6.40 -16.37
C LYS A 90 -17.36 -5.45 -17.56
N LYS A 91 -16.52 -4.41 -17.62
CA LYS A 91 -16.54 -3.43 -18.73
C LYS A 91 -15.79 -3.90 -19.98
N THR A 92 -14.94 -4.92 -19.85
CA THR A 92 -14.09 -5.42 -20.95
C THR A 92 -14.79 -6.41 -21.90
N MET A 93 -16.00 -6.93 -21.57
CA MET A 93 -16.69 -7.93 -22.42
C MET A 93 -17.94 -7.41 -23.15
N GLY A 94 -18.19 -6.10 -23.17
CA GLY A 94 -19.25 -5.52 -23.99
C GLY A 94 -18.69 -4.31 -24.70
N ASN A 95 -18.40 -4.44 -26.00
CA ASN A 95 -18.75 -3.47 -27.04
C ASN A 95 -17.96 -3.77 -28.32
N ASN A 96 -18.58 -4.52 -29.23
CA ASN A 96 -18.27 -4.54 -30.65
C ASN A 96 -19.49 -4.03 -31.45
N ILE A 97 -19.26 -2.90 -32.14
CA ILE A 97 -19.92 -2.43 -33.37
C ILE A 97 -21.39 -1.99 -33.23
N THR A 98 -21.65 -0.68 -33.39
CA THR A 98 -22.40 -0.12 -34.53
C THR A 98 -22.31 1.41 -34.53
N GLN A 99 -22.17 1.91 -35.75
CA GLN A 99 -22.02 3.27 -36.27
C GLN A 99 -23.24 4.17 -35.98
N THR A 100 -23.05 5.49 -36.19
CA THR A 100 -24.01 6.61 -36.47
C THR A 100 -24.02 7.73 -35.41
N VAL A 101 -23.45 8.90 -35.72
CA VAL A 101 -24.07 10.15 -36.25
C VAL A 101 -24.53 11.10 -35.12
N ASP A 102 -23.97 12.32 -35.16
CA ASP A 102 -24.38 13.59 -34.55
C ASP A 102 -24.46 13.77 -33.02
N GLY A 103 -23.94 14.92 -32.56
CA GLY A 103 -24.43 15.60 -31.34
C GLY A 103 -23.48 15.62 -30.15
N ASP A 104 -23.37 16.81 -29.56
CA ASP A 104 -22.66 17.16 -28.33
C ASP A 104 -22.84 16.16 -27.18
N ASP A 105 -21.74 15.74 -26.54
CA ASP A 105 -21.60 15.48 -25.10
C ASP A 105 -20.35 14.63 -24.81
N VAL A 106 -19.45 15.16 -23.97
CA VAL A 106 -18.22 14.47 -23.52
C VAL A 106 -18.56 13.47 -22.40
N PRO A 107 -18.36 12.14 -22.57
CA PRO A 107 -18.62 11.20 -21.48
C PRO A 107 -17.40 11.10 -20.56
N LYS A 108 -17.59 11.52 -19.29
CA LYS A 108 -16.61 11.37 -18.21
C LYS A 108 -16.38 9.89 -17.91
N ASN A 109 -15.22 9.36 -18.31
CA ASN A 109 -14.82 7.99 -18.01
C ASN A 109 -14.27 7.92 -16.57
N GLY A 110 -14.97 7.19 -15.70
CA GLY A 110 -14.67 7.03 -14.28
C GLY A 110 -13.40 6.20 -14.05
N VAL A 111 -12.31 6.87 -13.69
CA VAL A 111 -11.14 6.25 -13.07
C VAL A 111 -11.37 6.29 -11.55
N LYS A 112 -11.44 5.14 -10.87
CA LYS A 112 -11.42 5.08 -9.40
C LYS A 112 -10.02 5.44 -8.91
N LYS A 113 -9.76 6.73 -8.69
CA LYS A 113 -8.41 7.20 -8.35
C LYS A 113 -8.16 7.02 -6.85
N LYS A 114 -7.44 5.95 -6.49
CA LYS A 114 -6.90 5.70 -5.14
C LYS A 114 -6.08 6.89 -4.58
N PHE A 115 -5.62 7.77 -5.46
CA PHE A 115 -4.81 8.95 -5.14
C PHE A 115 -5.47 10.28 -5.51
N MET A 116 -6.76 10.30 -5.87
CA MET A 116 -7.45 11.54 -6.22
C MET A 116 -7.37 12.54 -5.07
N PRO A 117 -7.02 13.81 -5.35
CA PRO A 117 -7.27 14.84 -4.37
C PRO A 117 -8.79 14.92 -4.13
N LYS A 118 -9.19 14.96 -2.86
CA LYS A 118 -10.60 15.08 -2.43
C LYS A 118 -11.27 16.37 -2.95
N LYS A 119 -10.45 17.32 -3.40
CA LYS A 119 -10.83 18.57 -4.05
C LYS A 119 -10.21 18.60 -5.44
N GLU A 120 -10.95 19.02 -6.45
CA GLU A 120 -10.41 19.18 -7.81
C GLU A 120 -9.26 20.19 -7.77
N ILE A 121 -8.09 19.78 -8.29
CA ILE A 121 -6.91 20.63 -8.44
C ILE A 121 -6.79 20.92 -9.93
N HIS A 122 -6.75 22.21 -10.31
CA HIS A 122 -6.42 22.60 -11.68
C HIS A 122 -4.93 22.34 -11.90
N ILE A 123 -4.63 21.32 -12.70
CA ILE A 123 -3.27 20.97 -13.10
C ILE A 123 -3.00 21.66 -14.43
N ASN A 124 -1.87 22.36 -14.55
CA ASN A 124 -1.43 22.94 -15.81
C ASN A 124 -1.00 21.83 -16.78
N PRO A 125 -1.10 22.04 -18.11
CA PRO A 125 -0.63 21.05 -19.07
C PRO A 125 0.83 20.67 -18.79
N PRO A 126 1.20 19.37 -18.88
CA PRO A 126 2.54 18.92 -18.55
C PRO A 126 3.55 19.55 -19.49
N LYS A 127 4.61 20.11 -18.91
CA LYS A 127 5.74 20.68 -19.63
C LYS A 127 6.94 19.75 -19.47
N TYR A 128 7.66 19.49 -20.54
CA TYR A 128 8.82 18.60 -20.56
C TYR A 128 10.11 19.36 -20.85
N ASP A 129 10.23 20.57 -20.32
CA ASP A 129 11.45 21.34 -20.47
C ASP A 129 12.63 20.60 -19.84
N PRO A 130 13.78 20.52 -20.53
CA PRO A 130 14.96 19.90 -19.97
C PRO A 130 15.50 20.77 -18.83
N ILE A 131 15.61 20.19 -17.63
CA ILE A 131 16.15 20.85 -16.43
C ILE A 131 17.36 20.04 -15.97
N THR A 132 18.44 20.71 -15.58
CA THR A 132 19.62 20.03 -15.00
C THR A 132 19.48 19.89 -13.48
N LEU A 133 20.12 18.92 -12.84
CA LEU A 133 20.16 18.77 -11.38
C LEU A 133 20.71 20.02 -10.69
N GLN A 134 21.72 20.67 -11.29
CA GLN A 134 22.24 21.93 -10.75
C GLN A 134 21.19 23.04 -10.80
N GLU A 135 20.42 23.12 -11.88
CA GLU A 135 19.33 24.07 -11.98
C GLU A 135 18.18 23.73 -11.03
N LEU A 136 17.85 22.46 -10.90
CA LEU A 136 16.84 21.96 -9.96
C LEU A 136 17.17 22.37 -8.53
N SER A 137 18.46 22.32 -8.14
CA SER A 137 18.91 22.68 -6.80
C SER A 137 18.66 24.15 -6.41
N LYS A 138 18.45 25.04 -7.38
CA LYS A 138 18.10 26.46 -7.16
C LYS A 138 16.63 26.66 -6.78
N TYR A 139 15.79 25.66 -7.00
CA TYR A 139 14.36 25.68 -6.70
C TYR A 139 14.06 25.01 -5.34
N ASP A 140 14.80 25.44 -4.32
CA ASP A 140 14.70 24.96 -2.94
C ASP A 140 13.59 25.68 -2.14
N GLY A 141 13.04 26.79 -2.59
CA GLY A 141 12.14 27.62 -1.78
C GLY A 141 12.87 28.61 -0.86
N ILE A 142 14.21 28.64 -0.90
CA ILE A 142 15.07 29.59 -0.17
C ILE A 142 15.64 30.62 -1.16
N GLN A 143 16.32 30.14 -2.21
CA GLN A 143 16.94 30.96 -3.25
C GLN A 143 15.89 31.52 -4.22
N THR A 144 14.87 30.71 -4.50
CA THR A 144 13.71 31.11 -5.30
C THR A 144 12.44 30.77 -4.54
N PRO A 145 11.32 31.49 -4.76
CA PRO A 145 10.06 31.20 -4.10
C PRO A 145 9.39 29.90 -4.62
N LYS A 146 9.97 29.25 -5.63
CA LYS A 146 9.45 28.03 -6.24
C LYS A 146 10.12 26.81 -5.61
N ILE A 147 9.32 25.76 -5.44
CA ILE A 147 9.71 24.52 -4.77
C ILE A 147 9.50 23.37 -5.74
N TYR A 148 10.58 22.80 -6.27
CA TYR A 148 10.52 21.71 -7.24
C TYR A 148 11.08 20.42 -6.66
N ILE A 149 10.50 19.28 -7.07
CA ILE A 149 10.95 17.93 -6.69
C ILE A 149 10.98 17.08 -7.95
N ALA A 150 12.07 16.33 -8.16
CA ALA A 150 12.12 15.33 -9.23
C ALA A 150 11.78 13.93 -8.70
N ILE A 151 10.98 13.18 -9.47
CA ILE A 151 10.64 11.78 -9.21
C ILE A 151 10.66 11.03 -10.54
N LYS A 152 11.43 9.94 -10.61
CA LYS A 152 11.70 9.17 -11.84
C LYS A 152 12.11 10.11 -12.98
N SER A 153 13.03 11.04 -12.69
CA SER A 153 13.50 12.07 -13.62
C SER A 153 12.44 13.10 -14.05
N THR A 154 11.19 13.01 -13.60
CA THR A 154 10.13 14.00 -13.91
C THR A 154 10.06 15.05 -12.83
N VAL A 155 10.08 16.33 -13.20
CA VAL A 155 10.09 17.46 -12.25
C VAL A 155 8.66 17.94 -12.00
N PHE A 156 8.28 18.00 -10.73
CA PHE A 156 6.97 18.44 -10.25
C PHE A 156 7.08 19.77 -9.48
N ASP A 157 6.13 20.67 -9.73
CA ASP A 157 5.98 21.91 -8.96
C ASP A 157 5.10 21.69 -7.72
N VAL A 158 5.74 21.69 -6.55
CA VAL A 158 5.07 21.53 -5.24
C VAL A 158 4.93 22.85 -4.49
N THR A 159 5.15 23.99 -5.14
CA THR A 159 5.07 25.34 -4.53
C THR A 159 3.72 25.57 -3.83
N ARG A 160 2.63 25.02 -4.38
CA ARG A 160 1.28 25.10 -3.80
C ARG A 160 1.15 24.42 -2.43
N ASN A 161 2.03 23.46 -2.12
CA ASN A 161 2.07 22.74 -0.86
C ASN A 161 3.33 23.13 -0.04
N SER A 162 3.60 24.44 0.04
CA SER A 162 4.67 24.99 0.88
C SER A 162 4.54 24.56 2.35
N ALA A 163 3.32 24.31 2.85
CA ALA A 163 3.09 23.80 4.20
C ALA A 163 3.85 22.49 4.50
N SER A 164 4.09 21.64 3.49
CA SER A 164 4.79 20.37 3.63
C SER A 164 6.26 20.43 3.22
N TYR A 165 6.60 21.25 2.22
CA TYR A 165 7.91 21.25 1.57
C TYR A 165 8.77 22.51 1.80
N ALA A 166 8.26 23.50 2.55
CA ALA A 166 9.03 24.71 2.87
C ALA A 166 10.33 24.39 3.67
N PRO A 167 11.33 25.29 3.66
CA PRO A 167 12.67 25.08 4.24
C PRO A 167 12.74 24.59 5.69
N ASP A 168 11.70 24.83 6.47
CA ASP A 168 11.57 24.46 7.88
C ASP A 168 10.80 23.14 8.10
N LYS A 169 10.57 22.35 7.05
CA LYS A 169 9.76 21.12 7.09
C LYS A 169 10.58 19.88 6.83
N SER A 170 10.14 18.75 7.38
CA SER A 170 10.85 17.47 7.24
C SER A 170 10.98 17.03 5.79
N TYR A 171 9.99 17.29 4.95
CA TYR A 171 10.02 16.91 3.53
C TYR A 171 10.82 17.86 2.64
N HIS A 172 11.36 18.95 3.22
CA HIS A 172 12.26 19.84 2.50
C HIS A 172 13.53 19.13 2.02
N ALA A 173 13.93 18.04 2.68
CA ALA A 173 15.06 17.20 2.26
C ALA A 173 14.93 16.64 0.82
N PHE A 174 13.72 16.61 0.25
CA PHE A 174 13.44 16.16 -1.12
C PHE A 174 13.47 17.29 -2.15
N VAL A 175 13.47 18.54 -1.70
CA VAL A 175 13.34 19.70 -2.58
C VAL A 175 14.65 20.01 -3.27
N GLY A 176 14.56 20.39 -4.55
CA GLY A 176 15.71 20.75 -5.39
C GLY A 176 16.56 19.54 -5.79
N ARG A 177 16.02 18.33 -5.63
CA ARG A 177 16.72 17.06 -5.84
C ARG A 177 15.78 16.03 -6.47
N ASP A 178 16.34 14.94 -6.96
CA ASP A 178 15.56 13.74 -7.31
C ASP A 178 15.30 12.93 -6.05
N ALA A 179 14.04 12.76 -5.67
CA ALA A 179 13.62 12.06 -4.45
C ALA A 179 13.30 10.57 -4.67
N SER A 180 13.55 10.02 -5.86
CA SER A 180 13.13 8.67 -6.25
C SER A 180 13.58 7.59 -5.27
N ARG A 181 14.88 7.60 -4.92
CA ARG A 181 15.46 6.61 -4.00
C ARG A 181 14.87 6.74 -2.59
N ALA A 182 14.76 7.97 -2.10
CA ALA A 182 14.28 8.25 -0.76
C ALA A 182 12.78 7.93 -0.60
N LEU A 183 11.96 8.25 -1.60
CA LEU A 183 10.53 7.91 -1.64
C LEU A 183 10.29 6.40 -1.69
N GLY A 184 11.05 5.69 -2.54
CA GLY A 184 10.97 4.23 -2.63
C GLY A 184 11.36 3.53 -1.33
N LYS A 185 12.39 4.04 -0.64
CA LYS A 185 12.77 3.55 0.71
C LYS A 185 11.87 4.08 1.84
N SER A 186 11.04 5.09 1.56
CA SER A 186 10.29 5.84 2.57
C SER A 186 11.20 6.38 3.69
N SER A 187 12.32 6.98 3.28
CA SER A 187 13.40 7.46 4.16
C SER A 187 13.60 8.96 3.99
N LEU A 188 13.91 9.65 5.10
CA LEU A 188 14.27 11.08 5.15
C LEU A 188 15.74 11.27 5.56
N LYS A 189 16.54 10.20 5.51
CA LYS A 189 17.94 10.23 5.94
C LYS A 189 18.81 10.96 4.91
N PRO A 190 19.83 11.72 5.35
CA PRO A 190 20.73 12.41 4.45
C PRO A 190 21.46 11.47 3.48
N GLU A 191 21.68 10.21 3.87
CA GLU A 191 22.30 9.19 3.00
C GLU A 191 21.41 8.73 1.83
N ASP A 192 20.10 8.98 1.90
CA ASP A 192 19.14 8.61 0.85
C ASP A 192 18.68 9.84 0.04
N THR A 193 18.81 11.05 0.61
CA THR A 193 18.41 12.32 -0.01
C THR A 193 19.58 13.09 -0.62
N ASP A 194 20.79 12.50 -0.66
CA ASP A 194 21.94 13.20 -1.22
C ASP A 194 21.84 13.34 -2.75
N SER A 195 22.07 14.56 -3.28
CA SER A 195 21.90 14.91 -4.70
C SER A 195 22.69 14.03 -5.65
N SER A 196 23.81 13.47 -5.18
CA SER A 196 24.71 12.64 -5.99
C SER A 196 24.16 11.24 -6.26
N ILE A 197 23.30 10.72 -5.39
CA ILE A 197 22.82 9.32 -5.39
C ILE A 197 21.31 9.19 -5.35
N SER A 198 20.57 10.27 -5.08
CA SER A 198 19.14 10.22 -4.82
C SER A 198 18.30 9.88 -6.06
N TRP A 199 18.87 10.09 -7.24
CA TRP A 199 18.32 9.69 -8.54
C TRP A 199 18.43 8.19 -8.82
N ASP A 200 19.38 7.48 -8.20
CA ASP A 200 19.58 6.05 -8.45
C ASP A 200 18.57 5.22 -7.65
N TYR A 201 17.45 4.91 -8.30
CA TYR A 201 16.43 4.01 -7.78
C TYR A 201 16.63 2.55 -8.22
N SER A 202 17.73 2.20 -8.89
CA SER A 202 18.03 0.82 -9.31
C SER A 202 18.37 -0.09 -8.14
N VAL A 203 18.90 0.50 -7.05
CA VAL A 203 19.20 -0.20 -5.80
C VAL A 203 17.95 -0.62 -5.01
N LEU A 204 16.76 -0.24 -5.48
CA LEU A 204 15.52 -0.53 -4.78
C LEU A 204 15.02 -1.96 -5.07
N ASN A 205 14.47 -2.58 -4.03
CA ASN A 205 13.77 -3.87 -4.17
C ASN A 205 12.42 -3.68 -4.87
N PHE A 206 11.86 -4.77 -5.42
CA PHE A 206 10.55 -4.74 -6.12
C PHE A 206 9.44 -4.07 -5.30
N LYS A 207 9.36 -4.36 -3.99
CA LYS A 207 8.38 -3.74 -3.09
C LYS A 207 8.59 -2.21 -2.96
N GLN A 208 9.84 -1.76 -2.88
CA GLN A 208 10.20 -0.35 -2.80
C GLN A 208 9.94 0.37 -4.13
N LEU A 209 10.19 -0.31 -5.26
CA LEU A 209 9.87 0.19 -6.59
C LEU A 209 8.37 0.40 -6.77
N LYS A 210 7.54 -0.53 -6.25
CA LYS A 210 6.09 -0.35 -6.24
C LYS A 210 5.67 0.90 -5.45
N VAL A 211 6.24 1.11 -4.26
CA VAL A 211 6.00 2.31 -3.45
C VAL A 211 6.39 3.58 -4.20
N LEU A 212 7.53 3.57 -4.90
CA LEU A 212 7.96 4.68 -5.74
C LEU A 212 6.96 4.97 -6.87
N ASN A 213 6.43 3.95 -7.55
CA ASN A 213 5.41 4.12 -8.58
C ASN A 213 4.10 4.68 -8.00
N ASP A 214 3.68 4.20 -6.83
CA ASP A 214 2.50 4.73 -6.12
C ASP A 214 2.70 6.23 -5.80
N TRP A 215 3.90 6.65 -5.38
CA TRP A 215 4.25 8.06 -5.19
C TRP A 215 4.24 8.87 -6.49
N TYR A 216 4.78 8.32 -7.57
CA TYR A 216 4.76 8.98 -8.88
C TYR A 216 3.32 9.30 -9.32
N THR A 217 2.41 8.32 -9.25
CA THR A 217 1.00 8.53 -9.57
C THR A 217 0.34 9.52 -8.62
N PHE A 218 0.70 9.53 -7.33
CA PHE A 218 0.21 10.52 -6.38
C PHE A 218 0.60 11.95 -6.77
N PHE A 219 1.83 12.16 -7.24
CA PHE A 219 2.32 13.47 -7.65
C PHE A 219 1.73 13.93 -8.97
N GLU A 220 1.66 13.05 -9.97
CA GLU A 220 1.04 13.31 -11.27
C GLU A 220 -0.41 13.80 -11.15
N ASN A 221 -1.16 13.29 -10.18
CA ASN A 221 -2.56 13.67 -9.97
C ASN A 221 -2.74 14.96 -9.14
N ARG A 222 -1.67 15.59 -8.63
CA ARG A 222 -1.77 16.69 -7.64
C ARG A 222 -0.91 17.91 -7.95
N TYR A 223 0.15 17.73 -8.72
CA TYR A 223 1.14 18.75 -8.99
C TYR A 223 1.36 18.89 -10.48
N ASP A 224 1.79 20.09 -10.89
CA ASP A 224 2.08 20.37 -12.29
C ASP A 224 3.43 19.74 -12.65
N ILE A 225 3.51 19.09 -13.81
CA ILE A 225 4.78 18.62 -14.39
C ILE A 225 5.43 19.79 -15.11
N VAL A 226 6.63 20.19 -14.68
CA VAL A 226 7.34 21.36 -15.23
C VAL A 226 8.49 21.01 -16.15
N GLY A 227 9.06 19.81 -16.03
CA GLY A 227 10.18 19.40 -16.86
C GLY A 227 10.65 17.98 -16.62
N VAL A 228 11.77 17.63 -17.26
CA VAL A 228 12.45 16.34 -17.11
C VAL A 228 13.94 16.59 -16.86
N VAL A 229 14.52 15.81 -15.95
CA VAL A 229 15.95 15.87 -15.61
C VAL A 229 16.77 15.17 -16.69
N THR A 230 17.66 15.90 -17.37
CA THR A 230 18.41 15.37 -18.53
C THR A 230 19.88 15.06 -18.27
N ASP A 231 20.45 15.53 -17.16
CA ASP A 231 21.88 15.40 -16.83
C ASP A 231 22.20 14.17 -15.97
N LEU A 232 21.30 13.19 -15.96
CA LEU A 232 21.52 11.91 -15.28
C LEU A 232 22.48 11.03 -16.08
N PRO A 233 23.46 10.38 -15.44
CA PRO A 233 24.36 9.47 -16.13
C PRO A 233 23.54 8.30 -16.69
N ALA A 234 23.82 7.93 -17.95
CA ALA A 234 23.08 6.93 -18.74
C ALA A 234 23.26 5.48 -18.26
N THR A 235 23.41 5.25 -16.96
CA THR A 235 23.57 3.94 -16.33
C THR A 235 22.24 3.23 -16.07
N LEU A 236 21.10 3.82 -16.40
CA LEU A 236 19.80 3.16 -16.26
C LEU A 236 19.45 2.44 -17.58
N PRO A 237 19.47 1.10 -17.64
CA PRO A 237 18.66 0.42 -18.62
C PRO A 237 17.21 0.83 -18.35
N SER A 238 16.52 1.28 -19.40
CA SER A 238 15.09 1.59 -19.36
C SER A 238 14.35 0.51 -18.56
N VAL A 239 13.48 0.92 -17.62
CA VAL A 239 12.72 0.00 -16.76
C VAL A 239 11.91 -1.02 -17.56
N GLU A 240 11.53 -0.67 -18.80
CA GLU A 240 10.95 -1.53 -19.81
C GLU A 240 11.82 -2.76 -20.10
N SER A 241 13.14 -2.56 -20.22
CA SER A 241 14.14 -3.59 -20.53
C SER A 241 14.38 -4.55 -19.36
N LEU A 242 14.34 -4.04 -18.12
CA LEU A 242 14.56 -4.85 -16.91
C LEU A 242 13.34 -5.72 -16.54
N MET A 243 12.13 -5.26 -16.86
CA MET A 243 10.91 -6.07 -16.68
C MET A 243 10.84 -7.19 -17.71
N VAL A 244 11.17 -6.90 -18.98
CA VAL A 244 11.21 -7.90 -20.06
C VAL A 244 12.28 -8.97 -19.77
N GLU A 245 13.49 -8.59 -19.31
CA GLU A 245 14.55 -9.57 -19.02
C GLU A 245 14.24 -10.45 -17.80
N LYS A 246 13.52 -9.93 -16.80
CA LYS A 246 13.08 -10.72 -15.63
C LYS A 246 11.98 -11.70 -15.97
N GLU A 247 10.99 -11.30 -16.76
CA GLU A 247 9.93 -12.20 -17.21
C GLU A 247 10.45 -13.32 -18.10
N GLU A 248 11.44 -13.04 -18.96
CA GLU A 248 12.06 -14.05 -19.84
C GLU A 248 12.91 -15.08 -19.06
N LYS A 249 13.62 -14.64 -18.01
CA LYS A 249 14.36 -15.52 -17.09
C LYS A 249 13.46 -16.37 -16.21
N GLU A 250 12.29 -15.87 -15.82
CA GLU A 250 11.33 -16.62 -15.00
C GLU A 250 10.56 -17.66 -15.85
N LYS A 251 10.30 -17.37 -17.13
CA LYS A 251 9.71 -18.32 -18.08
C LYS A 251 10.65 -19.50 -18.39
N THR A 252 11.91 -19.21 -18.70
CA THR A 252 12.92 -20.23 -19.00
C THR A 252 13.27 -21.11 -17.79
N ALA A 253 13.13 -20.60 -16.57
CA ALA A 253 13.28 -21.39 -15.35
C ALA A 253 12.10 -22.35 -15.10
N ASN A 254 10.88 -21.95 -15.44
CA ASN A 254 9.68 -22.79 -15.27
C ASN A 254 9.60 -23.92 -16.30
N ASP A 255 10.01 -23.68 -17.54
CA ASP A 255 10.01 -24.70 -18.59
C ASP A 255 10.99 -25.85 -18.26
N ASN A 256 12.19 -25.53 -17.76
CA ASN A 256 13.18 -26.51 -17.32
C ASN A 256 12.79 -27.30 -16.06
N ALA A 257 11.90 -26.75 -15.21
CA ALA A 257 11.40 -27.47 -14.03
C ALA A 257 10.38 -28.55 -14.40
N THR A 258 9.65 -28.39 -15.50
CA THR A 258 8.62 -29.34 -15.95
C THR A 258 9.16 -30.58 -16.67
N GLU A 259 10.35 -30.51 -17.27
CA GLU A 259 10.94 -31.63 -18.03
C GLU A 259 11.67 -32.67 -17.13
N SER A 260 11.91 -32.35 -15.86
CA SER A 260 12.63 -33.24 -14.92
C SER A 260 11.74 -34.19 -14.11
N THR A 261 10.41 -34.15 -14.28
CA THR A 261 9.46 -34.99 -13.51
C THR A 261 8.75 -36.09 -14.31
N SER A 262 9.03 -36.26 -15.61
CA SER A 262 8.34 -37.25 -16.46
C SER A 262 9.14 -38.52 -16.81
N SER A 263 10.27 -38.80 -16.16
CA SER A 263 11.11 -39.97 -16.51
C SER A 263 11.62 -40.78 -15.32
N THR A 264 10.73 -41.29 -14.44
CA THR A 264 11.08 -42.40 -13.52
C THR A 264 9.87 -43.27 -13.14
N ASN A 265 9.22 -43.96 -14.08
CA ASN A 265 8.27 -45.04 -13.75
C ASN A 265 8.50 -46.26 -14.65
N GLY A 266 9.72 -46.80 -14.65
CA GLY A 266 10.01 -48.10 -15.25
C GLY A 266 9.61 -49.24 -14.31
N TRP A 267 8.51 -49.94 -14.61
CA TRP A 267 8.25 -51.28 -14.06
C TRP A 267 8.94 -52.30 -14.96
N CYS A 268 9.98 -52.91 -14.40
CA CYS A 268 10.69 -54.06 -14.94
C CYS A 268 9.90 -55.33 -14.57
N THR A 269 9.46 -56.11 -15.56
CA THR A 269 8.82 -57.43 -15.38
C THR A 269 9.59 -58.46 -16.19
N ILE A 270 10.54 -59.15 -15.56
CA ILE A 270 11.07 -60.49 -15.85
C ILE A 270 11.58 -60.97 -14.47
N VAL A 271 11.06 -62.03 -13.84
CA VAL A 271 11.16 -63.47 -14.16
C VAL A 271 10.02 -64.23 -13.45
#